data_AF-A0A6P7S7N5-F1
#
_entry.id   AF-A0A6P7S7N5-F1
#
_cell.length_a   1.000
_cell.length_b   1.000
_cell.length_c   1.000
_cell.angle_alpha   90.00
_cell.angle_beta   90.00
_cell.angle_gamma   90.00
#
_symmetry.space_group_name_H-M   'P 1'
#
loop_
_entity.id
_entity.type
_entity.pdbx_description
1 polymer ?
#
loop_
_entity_poly.entity_id
_entity_poly.type
_entity_poly.pdbx_seq_one_letter_code
_entity_poly.pdbx_strand_id
1 'polypeptide(L)'
;MDKKAVGTVNDGLTKVYDRAGISYFVYKYRGHNMIPIPVVAENLGKLNSLTIRTDDVLICSYPGTVVGGQFFEYTHEIWRLIKDNPNAIVITYEEMKKVPFEVVSRIAKLLGKSISNQLAENIIDMCSFEKMTSEKSTESSNFTKELFRDNGSFYHNGQIATWKKWLTVEQSERIDACIQSQLIDQGINLNF
;
A
#
# COMPACT_ATOMS: atom_id res chain seq x y z
N MET A 1 -2.00 -32.51 -1.65
CA MET A 1 -2.92 -33.37 -2.44
C MET A 1 -3.69 -32.49 -3.41
N ASP A 2 -3.51 -32.82 -4.69
CA ASP A 2 -4.26 -32.50 -5.91
C ASP A 2 -4.85 -31.10 -6.13
N LYS A 3 -4.03 -30.21 -6.72
CA LYS A 3 -4.54 -29.07 -7.48
C LYS A 3 -4.71 -29.49 -8.94
N LYS A 4 -5.93 -29.79 -9.36
CA LYS A 4 -6.30 -29.90 -10.79
C LYS A 4 -6.12 -28.54 -11.44
N ALA A 5 -5.07 -28.36 -12.23
CA ALA A 5 -4.95 -27.23 -13.14
C ALA A 5 -5.77 -27.56 -14.39
N VAL A 6 -6.77 -26.73 -14.69
CA VAL A 6 -7.58 -26.85 -15.92
C VAL A 6 -7.51 -25.51 -16.66
N GLY A 7 -6.92 -25.57 -17.86
CA GLY A 7 -7.15 -24.65 -18.97
C GLY A 7 -6.56 -23.24 -18.86
N THR A 8 -5.59 -22.95 -19.73
CA THR A 8 -5.25 -21.58 -20.13
C THR A 8 -6.36 -21.07 -21.05
N VAL A 9 -7.02 -19.96 -20.71
CA VAL A 9 -8.01 -19.31 -21.59
C VAL A 9 -7.60 -17.87 -21.73
N ASN A 10 -7.41 -17.43 -22.99
CA ASN A 10 -7.10 -16.10 -23.52
C ASN A 10 -6.23 -15.17 -22.65
N ASP A 11 -5.14 -14.68 -23.24
CA ASP A 11 -4.26 -13.65 -22.68
C ASP A 11 -3.38 -14.07 -21.49
N GLY A 12 -3.12 -15.38 -21.32
CA GLY A 12 -2.17 -15.88 -20.31
C GLY A 12 -2.74 -16.05 -18.90
N LEU A 13 -4.06 -15.92 -18.75
CA LEU A 13 -4.76 -16.14 -17.49
C LEU A 13 -5.00 -17.64 -17.24
N THR A 14 -4.81 -18.05 -15.98
CA THR A 14 -5.08 -19.40 -15.48
C THR A 14 -6.26 -19.36 -14.53
N LYS A 15 -7.26 -20.22 -14.76
CA LYS A 15 -8.37 -20.39 -13.83
C LYS A 15 -7.91 -21.23 -12.63
N VAL A 16 -8.15 -20.72 -11.42
CA VAL A 16 -7.83 -21.39 -10.16
C VAL A 16 -9.07 -21.43 -9.27
N TYR A 17 -9.06 -22.35 -8.30
CA TYR A 17 -10.16 -22.56 -7.37
C TYR A 17 -9.64 -22.38 -5.94
N ASP A 18 -10.43 -21.73 -5.09
CA ASP A 18 -10.16 -21.67 -3.65
C ASP A 18 -10.59 -22.96 -2.93
N ARG A 19 -10.45 -22.97 -1.60
CA ARG A 19 -10.84 -24.10 -0.75
C ARG A 19 -12.36 -24.31 -0.68
N ALA A 20 -13.16 -23.31 -1.06
CA ALA A 20 -14.62 -23.36 -1.12
C ALA A 20 -15.13 -23.78 -2.51
N GLY A 21 -14.24 -23.97 -3.50
CA GLY A 21 -14.60 -24.34 -4.86
C GLY A 21 -15.01 -23.14 -5.75
N ILE A 22 -14.83 -21.91 -5.27
CA ILE A 22 -15.07 -20.69 -6.04
C ILE A 22 -13.90 -20.50 -7.00
N SER A 23 -14.21 -20.20 -8.27
CA SER A 23 -13.19 -20.02 -9.29
C SER A 23 -12.88 -18.55 -9.55
N TYR A 24 -11.60 -18.22 -9.73
CA TYR A 24 -11.12 -16.91 -10.14
C TYR A 24 -9.95 -17.07 -11.13
N PHE A 25 -9.62 -15.99 -11.84
CA PHE A 25 -8.51 -15.98 -12.82
C PHE A 25 -7.28 -15.33 -12.18
N VAL A 26 -6.09 -15.82 -12.53
CA VAL A 26 -4.79 -15.26 -12.09
C VAL A 26 -3.78 -15.34 -13.22
N TYR A 27 -2.75 -14.48 -13.21
CA TYR A 27 -1.55 -14.75 -13.99
C TYR A 27 -0.63 -15.70 -13.22
N LYS A 28 -0.04 -16.68 -13.91
CA LYS A 28 0.97 -17.57 -13.34
C LYS A 28 2.35 -17.05 -13.71
N TYR A 29 3.14 -16.65 -12.72
CA TYR A 29 4.52 -16.20 -12.94
C TYR A 29 5.47 -16.84 -11.96
N ARG A 30 6.42 -17.63 -12.47
CA ARG A 30 7.46 -18.34 -11.69
C ARG A 30 6.91 -19.10 -10.47
N GLY A 31 5.71 -19.70 -10.61
CA GLY A 31 5.07 -20.46 -9.53
C GLY A 31 4.14 -19.66 -8.61
N HIS A 32 4.09 -18.32 -8.73
CA HIS A 32 3.23 -17.45 -7.95
C HIS A 32 1.94 -17.08 -8.71
N ASN A 33 0.86 -16.87 -7.95
CA ASN A 33 -0.40 -16.32 -8.46
C ASN A 33 -0.33 -14.79 -8.40
N MET A 34 -0.46 -14.13 -9.53
CA MET A 34 -0.58 -12.68 -9.61
C MET A 34 -2.01 -12.28 -9.94
N ILE A 35 -2.42 -11.11 -9.43
CA ILE A 35 -3.77 -10.56 -9.63
C ILE A 35 -4.02 -10.34 -11.14
N PRO A 36 -5.20 -10.71 -11.67
CA PRO A 36 -5.51 -10.62 -13.10
C PRO A 36 -5.89 -9.18 -13.52
N ILE A 37 -4.96 -8.24 -13.39
CA ILE A 37 -5.14 -6.83 -13.80
C ILE A 37 -4.27 -6.50 -15.02
N PRO A 38 -4.72 -5.64 -15.95
CA PRO A 38 -3.98 -5.33 -17.18
C PRO A 38 -2.53 -4.87 -16.94
N VAL A 39 -2.32 -4.04 -15.91
CA VAL A 39 -1.00 -3.53 -15.52
C VAL A 39 -0.02 -4.64 -15.11
N VAL A 40 -0.49 -5.74 -14.51
CA VAL A 40 0.34 -6.91 -14.22
C VAL A 40 0.79 -7.56 -15.53
N ALA A 41 -0.14 -7.78 -16.48
CA ALA A 41 0.14 -8.44 -17.75
C ALA A 41 1.26 -7.74 -18.54
N GLU A 42 1.20 -6.42 -18.60
CA GLU A 42 2.14 -5.56 -19.35
C GLU A 42 3.54 -5.53 -18.72
N ASN A 43 3.65 -5.73 -17.40
CA ASN A 43 4.91 -5.57 -16.67
C ASN A 43 5.50 -6.88 -16.15
N LEU A 44 4.81 -8.01 -16.26
CA LEU A 44 5.27 -9.34 -15.85
C LEU A 44 6.66 -9.71 -16.42
N GLY A 45 6.92 -9.36 -17.68
CA GLY A 45 8.21 -9.63 -18.32
C GLY A 45 9.39 -8.85 -17.71
N LYS A 46 9.12 -7.71 -17.08
CA LYS A 46 10.14 -6.88 -16.41
C LYS A 46 10.61 -7.46 -15.07
N LEU A 47 9.86 -8.40 -14.51
CA LEU A 47 10.22 -9.11 -13.27
C LEU A 47 11.35 -10.13 -13.44
N ASN A 48 11.80 -10.36 -14.68
CA ASN A 48 12.77 -11.42 -14.97
C ASN A 48 14.10 -11.25 -14.26
N SER A 49 14.51 -10.00 -13.95
CA SER A 49 15.73 -9.66 -13.22
C SER A 49 15.60 -9.72 -11.69
N LEU A 50 14.39 -9.98 -11.16
CA LEU A 50 14.11 -9.96 -9.73
C LEU A 50 13.87 -11.37 -9.18
N THR A 51 14.50 -11.69 -8.06
CA THR A 51 14.21 -12.90 -7.29
C THR A 51 12.94 -12.63 -6.46
N ILE A 52 11.88 -13.41 -6.70
CA ILE A 52 10.61 -13.29 -5.96
C ILE A 52 10.64 -14.21 -4.75
N ARG A 53 10.51 -13.64 -3.55
CA ARG A 53 10.33 -14.33 -2.28
C ARG A 53 8.85 -14.34 -1.89
N THR A 54 8.51 -15.25 -0.98
CA THR A 54 7.12 -15.47 -0.51
C THR A 54 6.53 -14.28 0.26
N ASP A 55 7.38 -13.36 0.71
CA ASP A 55 7.10 -12.18 1.51
C ASP A 55 7.43 -10.84 0.80
N ASP A 56 7.85 -10.89 -0.47
CA ASP A 56 8.20 -9.67 -1.21
C ASP A 56 6.95 -8.83 -1.54
N VAL A 57 6.84 -7.67 -0.87
CA VAL A 57 5.82 -6.63 -1.16
C VAL A 57 6.37 -5.57 -2.13
N LEU A 58 7.69 -5.36 -2.16
CA LEU A 58 8.34 -4.30 -2.96
C LEU A 58 8.32 -4.55 -4.48
N ILE A 59 8.32 -5.82 -4.90
CA ILE A 59 8.20 -6.17 -6.32
C ILE A 59 6.85 -5.73 -6.87
N CYS A 60 5.82 -5.65 -6.03
CA CYS A 60 4.49 -5.22 -6.43
C CYS A 60 4.44 -3.73 -6.85
N SER A 61 5.34 -2.89 -6.32
CA SER A 61 5.39 -1.45 -6.61
C SER A 61 6.55 -1.02 -7.51
N TYR A 62 7.38 -1.96 -7.96
CA TYR A 62 8.44 -1.69 -8.92
C TYR A 62 8.79 -2.99 -9.66
N PRO A 63 8.65 -3.04 -11.00
CA PRO A 63 8.55 -1.92 -11.94
C PRO A 63 7.12 -1.65 -12.44
N GLY A 64 6.14 -1.45 -11.56
CA GLY A 64 4.76 -1.17 -12.00
C GLY A 64 3.85 -2.39 -12.11
N THR A 65 4.09 -3.47 -11.35
CA THR A 65 3.37 -4.74 -11.57
C THR A 65 2.13 -4.95 -10.71
N VAL A 66 1.58 -3.94 -10.03
CA VAL A 66 0.30 -4.02 -9.27
C VAL A 66 -0.53 -2.74 -9.47
N VAL A 67 -1.83 -2.76 -9.16
CA VAL A 67 -2.66 -1.54 -9.08
C VAL A 67 -1.97 -0.54 -8.15
N GLY A 68 -1.68 0.67 -8.64
CA GLY A 68 -0.93 1.67 -7.87
C GLY A 68 0.57 1.37 -7.73
N GLY A 69 1.08 0.36 -8.43
CA GLY A 69 2.47 -0.09 -8.39
C GLY A 69 3.47 0.82 -9.11
N GLN A 70 3.05 2.01 -9.52
CA GLN A 70 3.92 3.06 -10.05
C GLN A 70 4.10 4.13 -8.97
N PHE A 71 4.69 3.74 -7.83
CA PHE A 71 4.73 4.60 -6.65
C PHE A 71 5.40 5.95 -6.95
N PHE A 72 6.54 5.93 -7.65
CA PHE A 72 7.27 7.15 -7.98
C PHE A 72 6.52 8.00 -9.00
N GLU A 73 6.02 7.42 -10.08
CA GLU A 73 5.27 8.17 -11.10
C GLU A 73 3.98 8.76 -10.52
N TYR A 74 3.22 7.98 -9.76
CA TYR A 74 2.02 8.45 -9.06
C TYR A 74 2.36 9.59 -8.09
N THR A 75 3.44 9.45 -7.32
CA THR A 75 3.88 10.50 -6.38
C THR A 75 4.26 11.78 -7.13
N HIS A 76 4.94 11.68 -8.27
CA HIS A 76 5.26 12.83 -9.11
C HIS A 76 4.01 13.53 -9.66
N GLU A 77 3.06 12.77 -10.20
CA GLU A 77 1.83 13.33 -10.76
C GLU A 77 1.01 14.05 -9.69
N ILE A 78 0.79 13.39 -8.54
CA ILE A 78 0.10 13.99 -7.41
C ILE A 78 0.86 15.23 -6.90
N TRP A 79 2.17 15.15 -6.74
CA TRP A 79 2.98 16.28 -6.29
C TRP A 79 2.85 17.50 -7.22
N ARG A 80 2.91 17.29 -8.54
CA ARG A 80 2.71 18.36 -9.54
C ARG A 80 1.35 19.04 -9.39
N LEU A 81 0.31 18.28 -9.04
CA LEU A 81 -1.04 18.82 -8.84
C LEU A 81 -1.22 19.59 -7.53
N ILE A 82 -0.50 19.21 -6.48
CA ILE A 82 -0.75 19.73 -5.12
C ILE A 82 0.28 20.73 -4.62
N LYS A 83 1.51 20.73 -5.13
CA LYS A 83 2.62 21.52 -4.56
C LYS A 83 2.34 23.03 -4.46
N ASP A 84 1.58 23.57 -5.41
CA ASP A 84 1.20 24.99 -5.45
C ASP A 84 -0.31 25.20 -5.20
N ASN A 85 -1.03 24.15 -4.78
CA ASN A 85 -2.47 24.22 -4.56
C ASN A 85 -2.79 24.55 -3.10
N PRO A 86 -3.36 25.74 -2.80
CA PRO A 86 -3.68 26.13 -1.43
C PRO A 86 -4.80 25.29 -0.80
N ASN A 87 -5.54 24.52 -1.60
CA ASN A 87 -6.63 23.63 -1.15
C ASN A 87 -6.18 22.17 -1.02
N ALA A 88 -4.87 21.90 -1.03
CA ALA A 88 -4.31 20.58 -0.79
C ALA A 88 -3.27 20.63 0.33
N ILE A 89 -3.17 19.55 1.11
CA ILE A 89 -2.10 19.34 2.07
C ILE A 89 -1.54 17.93 1.90
N VAL A 90 -0.24 17.79 2.12
CA VAL A 90 0.44 16.50 2.22
C VAL A 90 0.64 16.17 3.68
N ILE A 91 0.22 14.98 4.09
CA ILE A 91 0.41 14.44 5.43
C ILE A 91 0.96 13.02 5.26
N THR A 92 2.10 12.72 5.86
CA THR A 92 2.63 11.35 5.89
C THR A 92 2.06 10.56 7.06
N TYR A 93 2.12 9.23 6.96
CA TYR A 93 1.67 8.34 8.03
C TYR A 93 2.52 8.52 9.29
N GLU A 94 3.81 8.79 9.12
CA GLU A 94 4.78 9.06 10.16
C GLU A 94 4.46 10.36 10.90
N GLU A 95 4.04 11.43 10.20
CA GLU A 95 3.56 12.66 10.84
C GLU A 95 2.31 12.40 11.67
N MET A 96 1.33 11.64 11.15
CA MET A 96 0.12 11.29 11.90
C MET A 96 0.42 10.56 13.22
N LYS A 97 1.53 9.82 13.27
CA LYS A 97 1.99 9.12 14.47
C LYS A 97 2.84 9.99 15.40
N LYS A 98 3.76 10.78 14.85
CA LYS A 98 4.76 11.55 15.62
C LYS A 98 4.17 12.85 16.18
N VAL A 99 3.34 13.54 15.40
CA VAL A 99 2.79 14.87 15.73
C VAL A 99 1.28 14.94 15.45
N PRO A 100 0.45 14.05 16.02
CA PRO A 100 -0.96 13.91 15.68
C PRO A 100 -1.76 15.21 15.87
N PHE A 101 -1.46 15.99 16.91
CA PHE A 101 -2.13 17.26 17.19
C PHE A 101 -1.89 18.32 16.10
N GLU A 102 -0.66 18.42 15.61
CA GLU A 102 -0.31 19.32 14.52
C GLU A 102 -1.03 18.91 13.24
N VAL A 103 -1.06 17.61 12.94
CA VAL A 103 -1.77 17.09 11.76
C VAL A 103 -3.26 17.42 11.83
N VAL A 104 -3.93 17.15 12.96
CA VAL A 104 -5.36 17.46 13.13
C VAL A 104 -5.62 18.96 12.98
N SER A 105 -4.73 19.79 13.52
CA SER A 105 -4.81 21.25 13.39
C SER A 105 -4.64 21.72 11.94
N ARG A 106 -3.71 21.14 11.19
CA ARG A 106 -3.50 21.41 9.75
C ARG A 106 -4.72 21.01 8.92
N ILE A 107 -5.32 19.86 9.20
CA ILE A 107 -6.57 19.41 8.55
C ILE A 107 -7.72 20.38 8.87
N ALA A 108 -7.90 20.74 10.14
CA ALA A 108 -8.94 21.68 10.55
C ALA A 108 -8.80 23.03 9.85
N LYS A 109 -7.57 23.56 9.77
CA LYS A 109 -7.25 24.79 9.04
C LYS A 109 -7.59 24.68 7.55
N LEU A 110 -7.22 23.58 6.89
CA LEU A 110 -7.57 23.34 5.48
C LEU A 110 -9.09 23.33 5.27
N LEU A 111 -9.84 22.75 6.21
CA LEU A 111 -11.31 22.71 6.18
C LEU A 111 -11.97 24.02 6.61
N GLY A 112 -11.21 25.07 6.94
CA GLY A 112 -11.73 26.34 7.43
C GLY A 112 -12.43 26.23 8.78
N LYS A 113 -11.99 25.30 9.64
CA LYS A 113 -12.57 25.04 10.96
C LYS A 113 -11.62 25.47 12.07
N SER A 114 -12.16 26.15 13.07
CA SER A 114 -11.52 26.34 14.37
C SER A 114 -11.96 25.22 15.31
N ILE A 115 -11.00 24.54 15.93
CA ILE A 115 -11.26 23.45 16.88
C ILE A 115 -10.59 23.77 18.22
N SER A 116 -11.17 23.29 19.32
CA SER A 116 -10.55 23.36 20.64
C SER A 116 -9.51 22.25 20.82
N ASN A 117 -8.57 22.43 21.75
CA ASN A 117 -7.61 21.39 22.11
C ASN A 117 -8.32 20.10 22.54
N GLN A 118 -9.40 20.22 23.33
CA GLN A 118 -10.20 19.07 23.74
C GLN A 118 -10.81 18.31 22.55
N LEU A 119 -11.32 19.03 21.54
CA LEU A 119 -11.85 18.38 20.35
C LEU A 119 -10.74 17.69 19.56
N ALA A 120 -9.57 18.32 19.44
CA ALA A 120 -8.41 17.72 18.79
C ALA A 120 -7.97 16.43 19.53
N GLU A 121 -7.85 16.45 20.85
CA GLU A 121 -7.53 15.28 21.68
C GLU A 121 -8.55 14.15 21.48
N ASN A 122 -9.85 14.48 21.48
CA ASN A 122 -10.91 13.51 21.25
C ASN A 122 -10.83 12.88 19.85
N ILE A 123 -10.52 13.68 18.81
CA ILE A 123 -10.31 13.17 17.44
C ILE A 123 -9.12 12.21 17.41
N ILE A 124 -8.00 12.59 18.03
CA ILE A 124 -6.78 11.76 18.09
C ILE A 124 -7.07 10.42 18.78
N ASP A 125 -7.78 10.44 19.91
CA ASP A 125 -8.17 9.23 20.64
C ASP A 125 -9.08 8.32 19.81
N MET A 126 -10.15 8.87 19.21
CA MET A 126 -11.07 8.09 18.35
C MET A 126 -10.40 7.52 17.09
N CYS A 127 -9.39 8.20 16.57
CA CYS A 127 -8.61 7.77 15.41
C CYS A 127 -7.35 6.97 15.79
N SER A 128 -7.13 6.69 17.07
CA SER A 128 -6.02 5.84 17.51
C SER A 128 -6.16 4.43 16.96
N PHE A 129 -5.03 3.74 16.78
CA PHE A 129 -5.04 2.39 16.24
C PHE A 129 -5.82 1.45 17.16
N GLU A 130 -5.58 1.56 18.46
CA GLU A 130 -6.22 0.80 19.53
C GLU A 130 -7.75 0.94 19.44
N LYS A 131 -8.24 2.19 19.39
CA LYS A 131 -9.68 2.46 19.36
C LYS A 131 -10.34 2.06 18.05
N MET A 132 -9.66 2.30 16.93
CA MET A 132 -10.16 1.84 15.63
C MET A 132 -10.23 0.31 15.56
N THR A 133 -9.25 -0.41 16.10
CA THR A 133 -9.25 -1.89 16.09
C THR A 133 -10.29 -2.51 17.03
N SER A 134 -10.61 -1.85 18.15
CA SER A 134 -11.57 -2.36 19.11
C SER A 134 -13.02 -2.01 18.76
N GLU A 135 -13.26 -0.83 18.18
CA GLU A 135 -14.61 -0.31 17.95
C GLU A 135 -15.11 -0.50 16.51
N LYS A 136 -14.23 -0.62 15.51
CA LYS A 136 -14.63 -0.81 14.10
C LYS A 136 -14.36 -2.23 13.64
N SER A 137 -15.43 -2.96 13.32
CA SER A 137 -15.31 -4.29 12.76
C SER A 137 -14.76 -4.22 11.33
N THR A 138 -13.86 -5.14 10.98
CA THR A 138 -13.38 -5.32 9.60
C THR A 138 -14.50 -5.70 8.63
N GLU A 139 -15.66 -6.12 9.13
CA GLU A 139 -16.86 -6.43 8.35
C GLU A 139 -17.54 -5.17 7.77
N SER A 140 -17.22 -3.99 8.29
CA SER A 140 -17.65 -2.70 7.73
C SER A 140 -16.75 -2.19 6.61
N SER A 141 -15.65 -2.89 6.31
CA SER A 141 -14.78 -2.54 5.20
C SER A 141 -15.33 -3.12 3.89
N ASN A 142 -15.27 -2.38 2.79
CA ASN A 142 -15.61 -2.87 1.45
C ASN A 142 -14.65 -3.96 0.94
N PHE A 143 -13.75 -4.47 1.79
CA PHE A 143 -12.75 -5.45 1.47
C PHE A 143 -13.22 -6.83 1.97
N THR A 144 -13.44 -7.75 1.03
CA THR A 144 -13.81 -9.13 1.37
C THR A 144 -12.66 -9.83 2.09
N LYS A 145 -12.97 -10.70 3.07
CA LYS A 145 -11.98 -11.44 3.87
C LYS A 145 -10.97 -12.23 3.01
N GLU A 146 -11.36 -12.57 1.79
CA GLU A 146 -10.56 -13.31 0.79
C GLU A 146 -9.40 -12.51 0.19
N LEU A 147 -9.40 -11.18 0.34
CA LEU A 147 -8.25 -10.33 -0.04
C LEU A 147 -7.09 -10.42 0.94
N PHE A 148 -7.32 -10.97 2.14
CA PHE A 148 -6.29 -11.13 3.15
C PHE A 148 -5.70 -12.54 3.11
N ARG A 149 -4.39 -12.66 3.38
CA ARG A 149 -3.75 -13.97 3.63
C ARG A 149 -4.41 -14.65 4.85
N ASP A 150 -4.25 -15.95 5.01
CA ASP A 150 -4.78 -16.71 6.17
C ASP A 150 -4.48 -15.96 7.50
N ASN A 151 -5.53 -15.64 8.29
CA ASN A 151 -5.52 -14.81 9.52
C ASN A 151 -5.19 -13.30 9.35
N GLY A 152 -5.16 -12.79 8.12
CA GLY A 152 -5.01 -11.36 7.86
C GLY A 152 -6.29 -10.58 8.15
N SER A 153 -6.12 -9.29 8.45
CA SER A 153 -7.22 -8.37 8.72
C SER A 153 -6.88 -6.99 8.14
N PHE A 154 -7.89 -6.11 8.09
CA PHE A 154 -7.70 -4.73 7.65
C PHE A 154 -6.70 -3.96 8.55
N TYR A 155 -6.63 -4.32 9.84
CA TYR A 155 -5.74 -3.71 10.81
C TYR A 155 -4.53 -4.60 11.07
N HIS A 156 -3.35 -4.22 10.56
CA HIS A 156 -2.15 -5.05 10.73
C HIS A 156 -1.45 -4.84 12.08
N ASN A 157 -0.65 -3.77 12.22
CA ASN A 157 0.06 -3.47 13.47
C ASN A 157 0.14 -1.98 13.81
N GLY A 158 -0.16 -1.11 12.85
CA GLY A 158 -0.13 0.35 13.05
C GLY A 158 1.23 0.90 13.49
N GLN A 159 2.34 0.22 13.21
CA GLN A 159 3.68 0.62 13.63
C GLN A 159 4.51 1.15 12.45
N ILE A 160 5.24 2.22 12.70
CA ILE A 160 6.23 2.76 11.75
C ILE A 160 7.51 1.91 11.77
N ALA A 161 8.28 1.95 10.67
CA ALA A 161 9.57 1.27 10.53
C ALA A 161 9.56 -0.27 10.67
N THR A 162 8.41 -0.92 10.55
CA THR A 162 8.28 -2.38 10.61
C THR A 162 9.03 -3.10 9.48
N TRP A 163 9.23 -2.41 8.35
CA TRP A 163 10.06 -2.87 7.23
C TRP A 163 11.49 -3.26 7.63
N LYS A 164 12.05 -2.65 8.68
CA LYS A 164 13.41 -2.96 9.18
C LYS A 164 13.57 -4.40 9.65
N LYS A 165 12.46 -5.08 9.97
CA LYS A 165 12.45 -6.50 10.35
C LYS A 165 12.53 -7.43 9.14
N TRP A 166 12.18 -6.94 7.96
CA TRP A 166 11.97 -7.73 6.75
C TRP A 166 13.04 -7.49 5.69
N LEU A 167 13.56 -6.26 5.62
CA LEU A 167 14.58 -5.89 4.65
C LEU A 167 15.98 -6.09 5.22
N THR A 168 16.86 -6.66 4.39
CA THR A 168 18.30 -6.60 4.64
C THR A 168 18.81 -5.16 4.48
N VAL A 169 19.98 -4.87 5.05
CA VAL A 169 20.64 -3.56 4.91
C VAL A 169 20.81 -3.19 3.44
N GLU A 170 21.33 -4.10 2.61
CA GLU A 170 21.53 -3.87 1.19
C GLU A 170 20.21 -3.57 0.44
N GLN A 171 19.12 -4.25 0.80
CA GLN A 171 17.80 -3.97 0.21
C GLN A 171 17.27 -2.60 0.63
N SER A 172 17.45 -2.22 1.90
CA SER A 172 17.10 -0.89 2.40
C SER A 172 17.85 0.19 1.63
N GLU A 173 19.17 0.07 1.53
CA GLU A 173 20.03 1.06 0.86
C GLU A 173 19.64 1.26 -0.62
N ARG A 174 19.26 0.18 -1.31
CA ARG A 174 18.75 0.28 -2.69
C ARG A 174 17.45 1.07 -2.78
N ILE A 175 16.53 0.87 -1.84
CA ILE A 175 15.27 1.62 -1.79
C ILE A 175 15.53 3.08 -1.45
N ASP A 176 16.41 3.34 -0.47
CA ASP A 176 16.81 4.68 -0.07
C ASP A 176 17.43 5.44 -1.26
N ALA A 177 18.27 4.79 -2.06
CA ALA A 177 18.83 5.37 -3.29
C ALA A 177 17.75 5.68 -4.35
N CYS A 178 16.74 4.81 -4.50
CA CYS A 178 15.59 5.07 -5.37
C CYS A 178 14.77 6.27 -4.85
N ILE A 179 14.46 6.33 -3.56
CA ILE A 179 13.73 7.46 -2.96
C ILE A 179 14.52 8.76 -3.12
N GLN A 180 15.83 8.73 -2.90
CA GLN A 180 16.71 9.88 -3.06
C GLN A 180 16.62 10.43 -4.49
N SER A 181 16.89 9.58 -5.49
CA SER A 181 16.95 10.00 -6.89
C SER A 181 15.58 10.35 -7.49
N GLN A 182 14.53 9.59 -7.14
CA GLN A 182 13.19 9.77 -7.70
C GLN A 182 12.42 10.88 -6.98
N LEU A 183 12.57 11.08 -5.68
CA LEU A 183 11.74 12.03 -4.93
C LEU A 183 12.54 13.23 -4.42
N ILE A 184 13.56 12.99 -3.59
CA ILE A 184 14.26 14.05 -2.86
C ILE A 184 15.01 14.98 -3.83
N ASP A 185 15.77 14.42 -4.77
CA ASP A 185 16.50 15.18 -5.79
C ASP A 185 15.56 15.93 -6.74
N GLN A 186 14.30 15.52 -6.82
CA GLN A 186 13.24 16.18 -7.59
C GLN A 186 12.45 17.22 -6.75
N GLY A 187 12.88 17.49 -5.51
CA GLY A 187 12.26 18.45 -4.61
C GLY A 187 11.01 17.93 -3.89
N ILE A 188 10.77 16.62 -3.91
CA ILE A 188 9.65 15.97 -3.22
C ILE A 188 10.15 15.40 -1.89
N ASN A 189 10.07 16.21 -0.84
CA ASN A 189 10.53 15.83 0.50
C ASN A 189 9.35 15.32 1.33
N LEU A 190 9.15 14.00 1.33
CA LEU A 190 8.20 13.33 2.22
C LEU A 190 8.94 12.82 3.46
N ASN A 191 8.35 13.06 4.64
CA ASN A 191 8.88 12.57 5.91
C ASN A 191 8.56 11.08 6.08
N PHE A 192 9.42 10.21 5.53
CA PHE A 192 9.40 8.75 5.74
C PHE A 192 10.06 8.32 7.06
#